data_AF-A0A932X910-F1
#
_entry.id   AF-A0A932X910-F1
#
_cell.length_a   1.000
_cell.length_b   1.000
_cell.length_c   1.000
_cell.angle_alpha   90.00
_cell.angle_beta   90.00
_cell.angle_gamma   90.00
#
_symmetry.space_group_name_H-M   'P 1'
#
loop_
_entity.id
_entity.type
_entity.pdbx_description
1 polymer ?
#
loop_
_entity_poly.entity_id
_entity_poly.type
_entity_poly.pdbx_seq_one_letter_code
_entity_poly.pdbx_strand_id
1 'polypeptide(L)'
;MADSYFPKGMPLPQGTVDDQEYWAWTRRHRLMIQRCTKCGTFRHNPIPFCYNCRALEYVWVDQIPPIGVVYSFTIVRAPAHPALVGRPPFNIVLVELPRAGGVRLASNLVDLRGGDGKEPVSQVARWNSPAKVPAFEPDPKSIYVGMPVEVVWEDHEDVTLPLFMPSADPEAVAAAERHPKAAPPKTGRTG
;
A
#
# COMPACT_ATOMS: atom_id res chain seq x y z
N MET A 1 -12.35 16.23 11.98
CA MET A 1 -11.43 17.17 11.29
C MET A 1 -10.05 17.04 11.92
N ALA A 2 -9.12 16.23 11.42
CA ALA A 2 -8.98 15.65 10.09
C ALA A 2 -9.41 14.17 10.02
N ASP A 3 -10.32 13.86 9.09
CA ASP A 3 -10.85 12.51 8.84
C ASP A 3 -10.11 11.83 7.66
N SER A 4 -9.06 12.48 7.13
CA SER A 4 -8.31 12.12 5.93
C SER A 4 -6.86 12.59 6.08
N TYR A 5 -5.91 11.78 5.61
CA TYR A 5 -4.48 12.01 5.64
C TYR A 5 -4.07 13.26 4.84
N PHE A 6 -4.71 13.45 3.68
CA PHE A 6 -4.55 14.66 2.88
C PHE A 6 -5.65 15.69 3.18
N PRO A 7 -5.33 17.00 3.08
CA PRO A 7 -6.30 18.07 3.26
C PRO A 7 -7.46 17.99 2.26
N LYS A 8 -8.60 18.59 2.65
CA LYS A 8 -9.74 18.79 1.75
C LYS A 8 -9.29 19.52 0.47
N GLY A 9 -9.81 19.07 -0.68
CA GLY A 9 -9.47 19.64 -1.99
C GLY A 9 -8.28 18.96 -2.68
N MET A 10 -7.61 18.00 -2.04
CA MET A 10 -6.72 17.09 -2.76
C MET A 10 -7.57 16.13 -3.62
N PRO A 11 -7.28 15.97 -4.92
CA PRO A 11 -8.00 15.00 -5.74
C PRO A 11 -7.74 13.58 -5.23
N LEU A 12 -8.81 12.80 -5.09
CA LEU A 12 -8.72 11.38 -4.81
C LEU A 12 -8.53 10.59 -6.10
N PRO A 13 -7.94 9.38 -6.05
CA PRO A 13 -7.91 8.48 -7.19
C PRO A 13 -9.32 8.25 -7.75
N GLN A 14 -9.43 8.35 -9.07
CA GLN A 14 -10.63 7.99 -9.82
C GLN A 14 -10.31 6.72 -10.60
N GLY A 15 -11.12 5.68 -10.39
CA GLY A 15 -10.96 4.43 -11.12
C GLY A 15 -11.13 4.63 -12.61
N THR A 16 -10.15 4.15 -13.36
CA THR A 16 -10.18 3.95 -14.81
C THR A 16 -10.70 2.55 -15.12
N VAL A 17 -10.91 2.23 -16.40
CA VAL A 17 -11.31 0.89 -16.83
C VAL A 17 -10.31 -0.19 -16.38
N ASP A 18 -9.02 0.15 -16.27
CA ASP A 18 -7.96 -0.82 -15.95
C ASP A 18 -7.83 -1.12 -14.46
N ASP A 19 -8.23 -0.19 -13.58
CA ASP A 19 -8.04 -0.28 -12.13
C ASP A 19 -9.33 -0.14 -11.30
N GLN A 20 -10.50 0.04 -11.92
CA GLN A 20 -11.79 0.08 -11.22
C GLN A 20 -12.04 -1.15 -10.33
N GLU A 21 -11.61 -2.34 -10.76
CA GLU A 21 -11.74 -3.57 -9.97
C GLU A 21 -10.84 -3.54 -8.73
N TYR A 22 -9.64 -2.97 -8.84
CA TYR A 22 -8.76 -2.78 -7.69
C TYR A 22 -9.43 -1.88 -6.64
N TRP A 23 -9.99 -0.75 -7.06
CA TRP A 23 -10.70 0.16 -6.16
C TRP A 23 -11.97 -0.48 -5.57
N ALA A 24 -12.65 -1.34 -6.32
CA ALA A 24 -13.78 -2.12 -5.78
C ALA A 24 -13.33 -3.10 -4.67
N TRP A 25 -12.12 -3.64 -4.75
CA TRP A 25 -11.55 -4.48 -3.69
C TRP A 25 -11.09 -3.68 -2.48
N THR A 26 -10.44 -2.52 -2.67
CA THR A 26 -10.02 -1.67 -1.55
C THR A 26 -11.22 -1.14 -0.77
N ARG A 27 -12.34 -0.83 -1.42
CA ARG A 27 -13.63 -0.51 -0.77
C ARG A 27 -14.16 -1.60 0.17
N ARG A 28 -13.70 -2.83 0.00
CA ARG A 28 -14.03 -3.98 0.87
C ARG A 28 -12.92 -4.27 1.87
N HIS A 29 -11.96 -3.37 2.02
CA HIS A 29 -10.77 -3.50 2.86
C HIS A 29 -9.93 -4.73 2.49
N ARG A 30 -9.88 -5.05 1.19
CA ARG A 30 -9.12 -6.19 0.65
C ARG A 30 -8.00 -5.71 -0.26
N LEU A 31 -6.76 -6.04 0.12
CA LEU A 31 -5.61 -5.84 -0.73
C LEU A 31 -5.49 -6.99 -1.74
N MET A 32 -5.88 -6.72 -2.99
CA MET A 32 -5.87 -7.70 -4.06
C MET A 32 -4.84 -7.32 -5.11
N ILE A 33 -4.04 -8.28 -5.55
CA ILE A 33 -3.03 -8.08 -6.60
C ILE A 33 -3.33 -8.98 -7.79
N GLN A 34 -3.26 -8.43 -9.00
CA GLN A 34 -3.42 -9.22 -10.22
C GLN A 34 -2.27 -10.19 -10.39
N ARG A 35 -2.60 -11.44 -10.76
CA ARG A 35 -1.62 -12.46 -11.14
C ARG A 35 -1.99 -13.04 -12.49
N CYS A 36 -1.04 -13.04 -13.42
CA CYS A 36 -1.22 -13.65 -14.73
C CYS A 36 -1.45 -15.15 -14.60
N THR A 37 -2.51 -15.67 -15.21
CA THR A 37 -2.82 -17.11 -15.18
C THR A 37 -1.85 -17.94 -16.03
N LYS A 38 -1.19 -17.31 -17.01
CA LYS A 38 -0.28 -17.96 -17.96
C LYS A 38 1.14 -18.15 -17.42
N CYS A 39 1.73 -17.11 -16.83
CA CYS A 39 3.11 -17.15 -16.36
C CYS A 39 3.27 -16.92 -14.84
N GLY A 40 2.17 -16.67 -14.13
CA GLY A 40 2.19 -16.47 -12.68
C GLY A 40 2.74 -15.13 -12.20
N THR A 41 3.11 -14.21 -13.10
CA THR A 41 3.63 -12.88 -12.78
C THR A 41 2.56 -12.02 -12.07
N PHE A 42 2.92 -11.45 -10.93
CA PHE A 42 2.12 -10.44 -10.22
C PHE A 42 2.29 -9.05 -10.84
N ARG A 43 1.25 -8.22 -10.75
CA ARG A 43 1.19 -6.89 -11.38
C ARG A 43 0.55 -5.86 -10.46
N HIS A 44 1.25 -4.76 -10.25
CA HIS A 44 0.74 -3.54 -9.63
C HIS A 44 1.52 -2.33 -10.21
N ASN A 45 0.88 -1.24 -10.63
CA ASN A 45 -0.56 -1.00 -10.70
C ASN A 45 -1.29 -2.01 -11.62
N PRO A 46 -2.63 -2.17 -11.49
CA PRO A 46 -3.41 -3.00 -12.40
C PRO A 46 -3.20 -2.59 -13.86
N ILE A 47 -3.01 -3.58 -14.74
CA ILE A 47 -2.83 -3.36 -16.18
C ILE A 47 -3.55 -4.47 -16.97
N PRO A 48 -4.07 -4.18 -18.17
CA PRO A 48 -4.92 -5.11 -18.91
C PRO A 48 -4.16 -6.30 -19.53
N PHE A 49 -2.82 -6.24 -19.61
CA PHE A 49 -1.99 -7.32 -20.15
C PHE A 49 -0.79 -7.61 -19.25
N CYS A 50 -0.23 -8.82 -19.34
CA CYS A 50 0.97 -9.17 -18.60
C CYS A 50 2.21 -8.58 -19.26
N TYR A 51 2.95 -7.72 -18.55
CA TYR A 51 4.21 -7.15 -19.07
C TYR A 51 5.30 -8.21 -19.36
N ASN A 52 5.20 -9.39 -18.76
CA ASN A 52 6.17 -10.48 -18.93
C ASN A 52 5.85 -11.36 -20.16
N CYS A 53 4.60 -11.83 -20.31
CA CYS A 53 4.24 -12.79 -21.37
C CYS A 53 3.18 -12.30 -22.37
N ARG A 54 2.65 -11.08 -22.18
CA ARG A 54 1.59 -10.44 -22.99
C ARG A 54 0.21 -11.11 -22.97
N ALA A 55 0.02 -12.15 -22.13
CA ALA A 55 -1.31 -12.71 -21.90
C ALA A 55 -2.27 -11.67 -21.31
N LEU A 56 -3.54 -11.76 -21.69
CA LEU A 56 -4.60 -10.87 -21.19
C LEU A 56 -5.27 -11.45 -19.95
N GLU A 57 -5.15 -12.76 -19.73
CA GLU A 57 -5.82 -13.48 -18.67
C GLU A 57 -5.10 -13.30 -17.33
N TYR A 58 -5.90 -12.99 -16.30
CA TYR A 58 -5.42 -12.82 -14.94
C TYR A 58 -6.49 -13.22 -13.93
N VAL A 59 -6.03 -13.39 -12.69
CA VAL A 59 -6.88 -13.55 -11.51
C VAL A 59 -6.50 -12.52 -10.46
N TRP A 60 -7.46 -12.09 -9.65
CA TRP A 60 -7.19 -11.34 -8.43
C TRP A 60 -6.89 -12.31 -7.30
N VAL A 61 -5.72 -12.17 -6.67
CA VAL A 61 -5.30 -13.04 -5.57
C VAL A 61 -5.74 -12.43 -4.24
N ASP A 62 -6.52 -13.17 -3.47
CA ASP A 62 -7.06 -12.75 -2.16
C ASP A 62 -6.26 -13.19 -0.94
N GLN A 63 -5.34 -14.13 -1.12
CA GLN A 63 -4.45 -14.62 -0.07
C GLN A 63 -3.16 -13.80 0.03
N ILE A 64 -3.17 -12.53 -0.39
CA ILE A 64 -2.03 -11.62 -0.18
C ILE A 64 -2.16 -11.05 1.23
N PRO A 65 -1.25 -11.40 2.15
CA PRO A 65 -1.26 -10.80 3.47
C PRO A 65 -1.10 -9.28 3.30
N PRO A 66 -1.85 -8.45 4.03
CA PRO A 66 -1.78 -6.99 3.94
C PRO A 66 -0.54 -6.45 4.67
N ILE A 67 0.62 -7.08 4.45
CA ILE A 67 1.90 -6.74 5.08
C ILE A 67 2.98 -6.60 4.01
N GLY A 68 3.97 -5.76 4.30
CA GLY A 68 5.09 -5.53 3.41
C GLY A 68 6.25 -4.87 4.11
N VAL A 69 7.23 -4.43 3.34
CA VAL A 69 8.38 -3.68 3.83
C VAL A 69 8.56 -2.38 3.08
N VAL A 70 9.00 -1.33 3.77
CA VAL A 70 9.38 -0.08 3.11
C VAL A 70 10.58 -0.35 2.21
N TYR A 71 10.36 -0.39 0.90
CA TYR A 71 11.42 -0.56 -0.10
C TYR A 71 12.20 0.74 -0.29
N SER A 72 11.49 1.86 -0.33
CA SER A 72 12.05 3.21 -0.43
C SER A 72 11.04 4.20 0.12
N PHE A 73 11.49 5.39 0.50
CA PHE A 73 10.61 6.46 0.91
C PHE A 73 11.23 7.83 0.58
N THR A 74 10.38 8.85 0.57
CA THR A 74 10.81 10.25 0.47
C THR A 74 9.98 11.12 1.39
N ILE A 75 10.56 12.25 1.80
CA ILE A 75 9.88 13.27 2.59
C ILE A 75 9.65 14.48 1.70
N VAL A 76 8.39 14.72 1.37
CA VAL A 76 7.96 15.86 0.57
C VAL A 76 7.98 17.10 1.47
N ARG A 77 8.83 18.06 1.10
CA ARG A 77 9.01 19.33 1.85
C ARG A 77 8.45 20.55 1.13
N ALA A 78 8.11 20.41 -0.15
CA ALA A 78 7.53 21.48 -0.96
C ALA A 78 6.18 21.01 -1.52
N PRO A 79 5.11 21.83 -1.42
CA PRO A 79 3.80 21.44 -1.92
C PRO A 79 3.79 21.44 -3.45
N ALA A 80 3.26 20.37 -4.05
CA ALA A 80 3.06 20.25 -5.50
C ALA A 80 1.63 20.60 -5.95
N HIS A 81 0.73 20.88 -5.00
CA HIS A 81 -0.68 21.17 -5.25
C HIS A 81 -1.17 22.26 -4.28
N PRO A 82 -2.07 23.18 -4.69
CA PRO A 82 -2.58 24.25 -3.80
C PRO A 82 -3.21 23.73 -2.50
N ALA A 83 -3.89 22.59 -2.54
CA ALA A 83 -4.48 21.97 -1.34
C ALA A 83 -3.43 21.49 -0.32
N LEU A 84 -2.15 21.40 -0.70
CA LEU A 84 -1.05 21.00 0.17
C LEU A 84 -0.29 22.18 0.77
N VAL A 85 -0.66 23.42 0.48
CA VAL A 85 -0.02 24.60 1.11
C VAL A 85 -0.17 24.50 2.64
N GLY A 86 0.97 24.53 3.35
CA GLY A 86 1.02 24.39 4.80
C GLY A 86 0.98 22.94 5.32
N ARG A 87 0.87 21.92 4.45
CA ARG A 87 0.88 20.49 4.84
C ARG A 87 2.28 19.86 4.97
N PRO A 88 3.28 20.16 4.11
CA PRO A 88 4.62 19.64 4.27
C PRO A 88 5.22 19.96 5.65
N PRO A 89 6.04 19.06 6.22
CA PRO A 89 6.52 17.82 5.61
C PRO A 89 5.51 16.66 5.66
N PHE A 90 5.52 15.81 4.64
CA PHE A 90 4.83 14.51 4.66
C PHE A 90 5.62 13.44 3.92
N ASN A 91 5.42 12.17 4.26
CA ASN A 91 6.12 11.06 3.63
C ASN A 91 5.38 10.52 2.39
N ILE A 92 6.13 9.92 1.47
CA ILE A 92 5.61 8.96 0.50
C ILE A 92 6.47 7.71 0.65
N VAL A 93 5.84 6.56 0.93
CA VAL A 93 6.49 5.25 1.00
C VAL A 93 6.18 4.43 -0.24
N LEU A 94 7.18 3.69 -0.68
CA LEU A 94 7.04 2.61 -1.64
C LEU A 94 7.22 1.30 -0.88
N VAL A 95 6.14 0.54 -0.72
CA VAL A 95 6.12 -0.71 0.07
C VAL A 95 6.19 -1.91 -0.86
N GLU A 96 7.18 -2.76 -0.68
CA GLU A 96 7.28 -4.05 -1.39
C GLU A 96 6.42 -5.10 -0.67
N LEU A 97 5.64 -5.86 -1.45
CA LEU A 97 4.81 -6.97 -1.00
C LEU A 97 5.48 -8.30 -1.34
N PRO A 98 6.18 -8.96 -0.40
CA PRO A 98 6.99 -10.13 -0.71
C PRO A 98 6.16 -11.30 -1.26
N ARG A 99 4.95 -11.50 -0.72
CA ARG A 99 4.03 -12.58 -1.09
C ARG A 99 3.32 -12.35 -2.44
N ALA A 100 3.43 -11.15 -2.98
CA ALA A 100 2.92 -10.80 -4.30
C ALA A 100 4.07 -10.61 -5.30
N GLY A 101 5.12 -11.43 -5.22
CA GLY A 101 6.23 -11.40 -6.17
C GLY A 101 7.08 -10.14 -6.11
N GLY A 102 7.05 -9.41 -4.98
CA GLY A 102 7.81 -8.18 -4.80
C GLY A 102 7.25 -6.97 -5.56
N VAL A 103 5.97 -7.00 -5.96
CA VAL A 103 5.31 -5.78 -6.45
C VAL A 103 5.32 -4.70 -5.38
N ARG A 104 5.25 -3.44 -5.81
CA ARG A 104 5.41 -2.30 -4.90
C ARG A 104 4.21 -1.38 -4.97
N LEU A 105 3.76 -0.91 -3.81
CA LEU A 105 2.65 0.01 -3.65
C LEU A 105 3.18 1.36 -3.17
N ALA A 106 2.80 2.42 -3.88
CA ALA A 106 3.07 3.79 -3.43
C ALA A 106 1.91 4.27 -2.55
N SER A 107 2.22 4.74 -1.34
CA SER A 107 1.23 5.31 -0.41
C SER A 107 1.92 6.14 0.67
N ASN A 108 1.26 6.36 1.80
CA ASN A 108 1.76 7.08 2.95
C ASN A 108 1.87 6.15 4.17
N LEU A 109 2.88 6.39 4.99
CA LEU A 109 3.04 5.81 6.32
C LEU A 109 2.34 6.70 7.35
N VAL A 110 1.59 6.08 8.25
CA VAL A 110 0.88 6.75 9.34
C VAL A 110 1.32 6.13 10.66
N ASP A 111 1.37 6.94 11.72
CA ASP A 111 1.55 6.42 13.08
C ASP A 111 0.22 6.47 13.83
N LEU A 112 -0.28 5.30 14.20
CA LEU A 112 -1.52 5.18 14.97
C LEU A 112 -1.24 5.14 16.49
N ARG A 113 0.03 5.12 16.91
CA ARG A 113 0.45 4.96 18.30
C ARG A 113 0.57 6.29 19.06
N GLY A 114 0.43 7.43 18.38
CA GLY A 114 0.55 8.76 19.01
C GLY A 114 2.00 9.20 19.24
N GLY A 115 2.19 10.52 19.37
CA GLY A 115 3.48 11.23 19.30
C GLY A 115 4.51 10.98 20.42
N ASP A 116 4.31 10.00 21.30
CA ASP A 116 5.27 9.58 22.33
C ASP A 116 5.76 8.13 22.18
N GLY A 117 5.25 7.39 21.18
CA GLY A 117 5.78 6.08 20.78
C GLY A 117 5.63 4.97 21.84
N LYS A 118 4.76 5.17 22.83
CA LYS A 118 4.55 4.23 23.93
C LYS A 118 3.09 3.82 23.99
N GLU A 119 2.85 2.61 23.53
CA GLU A 119 1.62 1.81 23.56
C GLU A 119 0.96 1.61 22.17
N PRO A 120 0.89 0.35 21.67
CA PRO A 120 0.04 0.03 20.54
C PRO A 120 -1.43 0.23 20.95
N VAL A 121 -2.21 0.91 20.09
CA VAL A 121 -3.67 0.94 20.23
C VAL A 121 -4.15 -0.51 20.35
N SER A 122 -4.64 -0.85 21.53
CA SER A 122 -4.80 -2.21 22.02
C SER A 122 -5.50 -3.15 21.02
N GLN A 123 -5.04 -4.41 20.99
CA GLN A 123 -5.38 -5.52 20.08
C GLN A 123 -6.87 -5.80 19.80
N VAL A 124 -7.82 -5.06 20.37
CA VAL A 124 -9.27 -5.29 20.26
C VAL A 124 -9.92 -4.46 19.14
N ALA A 125 -9.27 -3.40 18.64
CA ALA A 125 -9.79 -2.58 17.52
C ALA A 125 -9.49 -3.16 16.13
N ARG A 126 -8.86 -4.34 16.07
CA ARG A 126 -8.16 -4.83 14.89
C ARG A 126 -9.00 -5.46 13.79
N TRP A 127 -10.34 -5.50 13.86
CA TRP A 127 -11.12 -6.06 12.73
C TRP A 127 -12.60 -5.63 12.59
N ASN A 128 -13.27 -5.16 13.66
CA ASN A 128 -14.74 -5.03 13.64
C ASN A 128 -15.31 -3.68 14.08
N SER A 129 -14.63 -2.55 13.86
CA SER A 129 -15.29 -1.24 13.95
C SER A 129 -14.62 -0.15 13.11
N PRO A 130 -15.40 0.66 12.37
CA PRO A 130 -14.93 1.74 11.49
C PRO A 130 -14.56 2.96 12.33
N ALA A 131 -13.53 2.84 13.16
CA ALA A 131 -13.00 3.97 13.89
C ALA A 131 -12.05 4.72 12.95
N LYS A 132 -12.58 5.79 12.32
CA LYS A 132 -11.83 6.81 11.57
C LYS A 132 -10.54 7.15 12.30
N VAL A 133 -9.41 6.73 11.76
CA VAL A 133 -8.14 6.91 12.43
C VAL A 133 -7.62 8.32 12.13
N PRO A 134 -7.31 9.17 13.12
CA PRO A 134 -6.53 10.37 12.87
C PRO A 134 -5.09 9.91 12.58
N ALA A 135 -4.80 9.69 11.30
CA ALA A 135 -3.48 9.32 10.83
C ALA A 135 -2.48 10.43 11.19
N PHE A 136 -1.68 10.24 12.24
CA PHE A 136 -0.58 11.14 12.55
C PHE A 136 0.55 10.90 11.56
N GLU A 137 1.17 11.99 11.10
CA GLU A 137 2.41 11.91 10.34
C GLU A 137 3.51 11.37 11.26
N PRO A 138 4.18 10.25 10.92
CA PRO A 138 5.31 9.76 11.70
C PRO A 138 6.46 10.79 11.66
N ASP A 139 7.31 10.79 12.69
CA ASP A 139 8.58 11.53 12.61
C ASP A 139 9.35 11.04 11.38
N PRO A 140 9.72 11.91 10.42
CA PRO A 140 10.52 11.51 9.27
C PRO A 140 11.78 10.71 9.61
N LYS A 141 12.36 10.93 10.81
CA LYS A 141 13.53 10.20 11.31
C LYS A 141 13.22 8.78 11.77
N SER A 142 11.96 8.45 12.05
CA SER A 142 11.56 7.10 12.43
C SER A 142 11.34 6.18 11.23
N ILE A 143 11.25 6.72 10.00
CA ILE A 143 11.06 5.93 8.77
C ILE A 143 12.41 5.42 8.27
N TYR A 144 12.49 4.12 7.94
CA TYR A 144 13.69 3.49 7.42
C TYR A 144 13.36 2.42 6.37
N VAL A 145 14.29 2.18 5.44
CA VAL A 145 14.18 1.10 4.45
C VAL A 145 14.28 -0.25 5.14
N GLY A 146 13.41 -1.19 4.77
CA GLY A 146 13.25 -2.48 5.43
C GLY A 146 12.29 -2.45 6.63
N MET A 147 11.69 -1.29 6.95
CA MET A 147 10.68 -1.21 8.01
C MET A 147 9.50 -2.15 7.69
N PRO A 148 9.14 -3.06 8.60
CA PRO A 148 7.97 -3.91 8.45
C PRO A 148 6.70 -3.08 8.66
N VAL A 149 5.77 -3.20 7.72
CA VAL A 149 4.53 -2.42 7.70
C VAL A 149 3.32 -3.29 7.39
N GLU A 150 2.15 -2.83 7.80
CA GLU A 150 0.87 -3.42 7.47
C GLU A 150 -0.09 -2.37 6.89
N VAL A 151 -1.00 -2.81 6.04
CA VAL A 151 -1.99 -1.94 5.42
C VAL A 151 -3.03 -1.53 6.45
N VAL A 152 -3.37 -0.24 6.42
CA VAL A 152 -4.55 0.32 7.07
C VAL A 152 -5.40 1.05 6.03
N TRP A 153 -6.69 1.21 6.30
CA TRP A 153 -7.63 1.72 5.31
C TRP A 153 -8.12 3.10 5.69
N GLU A 154 -8.14 4.00 4.71
CA GLU A 154 -8.77 5.31 4.80
C GLU A 154 -9.98 5.35 3.87
N ASP A 155 -11.17 5.42 4.47
CA ASP A 155 -12.44 5.41 3.74
C ASP A 155 -12.86 6.82 3.33
N HIS A 156 -13.13 6.99 2.05
CA HIS A 156 -13.84 8.12 1.46
C HIS A 156 -15.15 7.65 0.86
N GLU A 157 -16.02 8.58 0.46
CA GLU A 157 -17.34 8.27 -0.11
C GLU A 157 -17.26 7.29 -1.30
N ASP A 158 -16.36 7.57 -2.25
CA ASP A 158 -16.25 6.83 -3.52
C ASP A 158 -15.06 5.86 -3.58
N VAL A 159 -14.03 6.05 -2.74
CA VAL A 159 -12.81 5.23 -2.79
C VAL A 159 -12.28 4.96 -1.38
N THR A 160 -11.67 3.80 -1.19
CA THR A 160 -10.90 3.49 0.03
C THR A 160 -9.42 3.40 -0.33
N LEU A 161 -8.59 4.17 0.37
CA LEU A 161 -7.15 4.22 0.15
C LEU A 161 -6.42 3.26 1.09
N PRO A 162 -5.50 2.41 0.57
CA PRO A 162 -4.57 1.69 1.42
C PRO A 162 -3.45 2.63 1.86
N LEU A 163 -3.35 2.88 3.15
CA LEU A 163 -2.18 3.49 3.80
C LEU A 163 -1.35 2.39 4.49
N PHE A 164 -0.21 2.73 5.06
CA PHE A 164 0.62 1.80 5.82
C PHE A 164 0.89 2.30 7.22
N MET A 165 1.05 1.38 8.18
CA MET A 165 1.58 1.68 9.51
C MET A 165 2.71 0.71 9.85
N PRO A 166 3.62 1.06 10.78
CA PRO A 166 4.57 0.10 11.33
C PRO A 166 3.84 -1.15 11.84
N SER A 167 4.30 -2.33 11.41
CA SER A 167 3.64 -3.59 11.78
C SER A 167 3.81 -3.88 13.27
N ALA A 168 2.73 -4.35 13.91
CA ALA A 168 2.80 -4.87 15.28
C ALA A 168 3.46 -6.25 15.36
N ASP A 169 3.62 -6.95 14.22
CA ASP A 169 4.28 -8.26 14.12
C ASP A 169 5.39 -8.24 13.03
N PRO A 170 6.56 -7.64 13.34
CA PRO A 170 7.72 -7.64 12.46
C PRO A 170 8.18 -9.03 12.00
N GLU A 171 7.97 -10.06 12.82
CA GLU A 171 8.44 -11.42 12.53
C GLU A 171 7.60 -12.08 11.43
N ALA A 172 6.28 -11.87 11.44
CA ALA A 172 5.40 -12.29 10.36
C ALA A 172 5.79 -11.65 9.02
N VAL A 173 6.19 -10.37 9.03
CA VAL A 173 6.69 -9.69 7.83
C VAL A 173 8.00 -10.31 7.35
N ALA A 174 8.96 -10.53 8.24
CA ALA A 174 10.24 -11.17 7.90
C ALA A 174 10.04 -12.61 7.38
N ALA A 175 9.06 -13.35 7.89
CA ALA A 175 8.72 -14.68 7.39
C ALA A 175 8.14 -14.65 5.98
N ALA A 176 7.35 -13.63 5.66
CA ALA A 176 6.83 -13.39 4.33
C ALA A 176 7.93 -13.08 3.30
N GLU A 177 8.98 -12.36 3.71
CA GLU A 177 10.15 -12.04 2.87
C GLU A 177 11.03 -13.24 2.51
N ARG A 178 11.15 -14.23 3.42
CA ARG A 178 11.96 -15.44 3.18
C ARG A 178 11.44 -16.31 2.04
N HIS A 179 10.25 -16.03 1.52
CA HIS A 179 9.75 -16.73 0.35
C HIS A 179 10.42 -16.24 -0.94
N PRO A 180 10.71 -17.14 -1.89
CA PRO A 180 11.45 -16.78 -3.08
C PRO A 180 10.70 -15.68 -3.84
N LYS A 181 11.39 -14.55 -4.09
CA LYS A 181 10.92 -13.52 -5.00
C LYS A 181 10.57 -14.18 -6.33
N ALA A 182 9.44 -13.80 -6.93
CA ALA A 182 9.05 -14.32 -8.23
C ALA A 182 10.24 -14.18 -9.19
N ALA A 183 10.56 -15.25 -9.92
CA ALA A 183 11.68 -15.25 -10.84
C ALA A 183 11.57 -14.06 -11.81
N PRO A 184 12.69 -13.38 -12.12
CA PRO A 184 12.67 -12.27 -13.04
C PRO A 184 12.01 -12.69 -14.37
N PRO A 185 11.34 -11.76 -15.07
CA PRO A 185 10.66 -12.05 -16.32
C PRO A 185 11.61 -12.76 -17.28
N LYS A 186 11.18 -13.89 -17.85
CA LYS A 186 11.96 -14.57 -18.88
C LYS A 186 11.98 -13.63 -20.08
N THR A 187 13.10 -12.96 -20.32
CA THR A 187 13.29 -12.11 -21.50
C THR A 187 13.33 -13.02 -22.73
N GLY A 188 12.16 -13.41 -23.23
CA GLY A 188 12.02 -14.10 -24.49
C GLY A 188 12.26 -13.11 -25.62
N ARG A 189 13.52 -12.87 -25.98
CA ARG A 189 13.86 -12.43 -27.33
C ARG A 189 13.54 -13.59 -28.26
N THR A 190 12.32 -13.60 -28.80
CA THR A 190 12.07 -14.31 -30.05
C THR A 190 12.72 -13.48 -31.15
N GLY A 191 13.82 -13.99 -31.69
CA GLY A 191 14.39 -13.51 -32.95
C GLY A 191 13.54 -13.88 -34.15
#